data_AF-A0A2V8LQB3-F1
#
_entry.id   AF-A0A2V8LQB3-F1
#
_cell.length_a   1.000
_cell.length_b   1.000
_cell.length_c   1.000
_cell.angle_alpha   90.00
_cell.angle_beta   90.00
_cell.angle_gamma   90.00
#
_symmetry.space_group_name_H-M   'P 1'
#
loop_
_entity.id
_entity.type
_entity.pdbx_description
1 polymer ?
#
loop_
_entity_poly.entity_id
_entity_poly.type
_entity_poly.pdbx_seq_one_letter_code
_entity_poly.pdbx_strand_id
1 'polypeptide(L)'
;MFVSAAMSQAQSNAADLQGVVRDPKGAVVTNATITARNTATNVSREATTNDDGFYKIVNLAPGDYEITVSVSGYKTAVIQAVNLTVGQTANQDIALEVGDITARVTVTTAAPNVVETTNTAVSSTIDRQRIENLPINERNYLSFALTSSMVGRDNGRPIGPAPTSGLNFGGQRGRSNLVQVDGADYTDNSVNAARSTVSQEAVQEFQVVTNSFAPEFGRSSGGVVNVVTKSGTNDWRGNLFGFLRHKSFQARNPFAPITKPPFTRAQYGGTVGGPLVKDRTFIFASFEQRQRRESGFFTSNVAQGLTGSVTLPPLAAGFPSQTLRNITLAQAAYINGLLANSATAPLGIAYAYLASGGGNTALTGFNPLLATGAPFTPGTVIGSRFFLSGAPLPLSTANSQGQLIAFRPLQSLQTVFPVTDKTTFNSFRLDHLITKKHQLS
;
A
#
# COMPACT_ATOMS: atom_id res chain seq x y z
N MET A 1 0.96 -44.27 3.50
CA MET A 1 0.41 -43.01 4.04
C MET A 1 0.34 -42.04 2.87
N PHE A 2 -0.82 -41.92 2.21
CA PHE A 2 -0.99 -41.03 1.07
C PHE A 2 -1.14 -39.60 1.57
N VAL A 3 -0.12 -38.76 1.36
CA VAL A 3 -0.20 -37.32 1.61
C VAL A 3 -1.02 -36.73 0.47
N SER A 4 -2.32 -36.55 0.69
CA SER A 4 -3.14 -35.74 -0.21
C SER A 4 -2.75 -34.28 0.03
N ALA A 5 -1.97 -33.72 -0.88
CA ALA A 5 -1.73 -32.28 -0.92
C ALA A 5 -3.04 -31.60 -1.34
N ALA A 6 -3.86 -31.23 -0.36
CA ALA A 6 -5.00 -30.35 -0.60
C ALA A 6 -4.43 -28.98 -1.01
N MET A 7 -4.37 -28.73 -2.31
CA MET A 7 -4.17 -27.38 -2.82
C MET A 7 -5.40 -26.56 -2.43
N SER A 8 -5.25 -25.77 -1.36
CA SER A 8 -6.22 -24.72 -1.04
C SER A 8 -6.27 -23.76 -2.22
N GLN A 9 -7.31 -23.87 -3.05
CA GLN A 9 -7.62 -22.84 -4.04
C GLN A 9 -8.48 -21.81 -3.32
N ALA A 10 -7.89 -20.68 -2.93
CA ALA A 10 -8.67 -19.53 -2.56
C ALA A 10 -9.39 -19.06 -3.83
N GLN A 11 -10.73 -19.13 -3.84
CA GLN A 11 -11.56 -18.68 -4.98
C GLN A 11 -11.68 -17.15 -5.05
N SER A 12 -11.02 -16.42 -4.16
CA SER A 12 -11.27 -15.01 -3.93
C SER A 12 -10.74 -14.08 -5.03
N ASN A 13 -9.97 -14.56 -6.01
CA ASN A 13 -9.41 -13.77 -7.11
C ASN A 13 -10.06 -14.04 -8.48
N ALA A 14 -11.20 -14.72 -8.50
CA ALA A 14 -11.93 -15.07 -9.72
C ALA A 14 -13.28 -14.35 -9.81
N ALA A 15 -13.96 -14.53 -10.94
CA ALA A 15 -15.34 -14.15 -11.18
C ALA A 15 -16.23 -15.39 -11.32
N ASP A 16 -17.50 -15.24 -10.98
CA ASP A 16 -18.54 -16.22 -11.22
C ASP A 16 -19.51 -15.67 -12.27
N LEU A 17 -20.09 -16.55 -13.07
CA LEU A 17 -21.12 -16.23 -14.06
C LEU A 17 -22.36 -17.09 -13.77
N GLN A 18 -23.52 -16.47 -13.67
CA GLN A 18 -24.78 -17.17 -13.42
C GLN A 18 -25.95 -16.51 -14.14
N GLY A 19 -27.08 -17.20 -14.23
CA GLY A 19 -28.29 -16.64 -14.80
C GLY A 19 -29.33 -17.72 -15.08
N VAL A 20 -30.42 -17.31 -15.71
CA VAL A 20 -31.50 -18.21 -16.14
C VAL A 20 -31.63 -18.20 -17.66
N VAL A 21 -31.78 -19.39 -18.24
CA VAL A 21 -32.06 -19.56 -19.66
C VAL A 21 -33.58 -19.68 -19.87
N ARG A 22 -34.13 -18.85 -20.76
CA ARG A 22 -35.57 -18.81 -21.06
C ARG A 22 -35.86 -18.94 -22.56
N ASP A 23 -37.02 -19.47 -22.89
CA ASP A 23 -37.55 -19.50 -24.25
C ASP A 23 -38.23 -18.16 -24.63
N PRO A 24 -38.66 -17.95 -25.90
CA PRO A 24 -39.37 -16.73 -26.30
C PRO A 24 -40.73 -16.52 -25.61
N LYS A 25 -41.28 -17.56 -24.98
CA LYS A 25 -42.54 -17.52 -24.22
C LYS A 25 -42.30 -17.25 -22.72
N GLY A 26 -41.05 -17.11 -22.29
CA GLY A 26 -40.64 -16.86 -20.91
C GLY A 26 -40.50 -18.12 -20.03
N ALA A 27 -40.71 -19.31 -20.59
CA ALA A 27 -40.53 -20.59 -19.90
C ALA A 27 -39.04 -20.89 -19.69
N VAL A 28 -38.70 -21.54 -18.59
CA VAL A 28 -37.32 -21.93 -18.28
C VAL A 28 -36.88 -23.09 -19.18
N VAL A 29 -35.63 -23.05 -19.62
CA VAL A 29 -35.06 -24.10 -20.48
C VAL A 29 -34.08 -24.93 -19.67
N THR A 30 -34.37 -26.22 -19.53
CA THR A 30 -33.55 -27.17 -18.78
C THR A 30 -32.57 -27.89 -19.70
N ASN A 31 -31.51 -28.49 -19.14
CA ASN A 31 -30.44 -29.19 -19.88
C ASN A 31 -29.77 -28.40 -21.03
N ALA A 32 -29.83 -27.07 -21.01
CA ALA A 32 -29.02 -26.26 -21.91
C ALA A 32 -27.55 -26.27 -21.47
N THR A 33 -26.65 -26.43 -22.43
CA THR A 33 -25.19 -26.38 -22.20
C THR A 33 -24.70 -24.96 -22.42
N ILE A 34 -24.12 -24.36 -21.39
CA ILE A 34 -23.49 -23.04 -21.41
C ILE A 34 -21.98 -23.24 -21.46
N THR A 35 -21.33 -22.65 -22.45
CA THR A 35 -19.86 -22.63 -22.60
C THR A 35 -19.38 -21.19 -22.50
N ALA A 36 -18.57 -20.87 -21.49
CA ALA A 36 -17.87 -19.61 -21.37
C ALA A 36 -16.43 -19.77 -21.83
N ARG A 37 -16.07 -19.15 -22.97
CA ARG A 37 -14.71 -19.19 -23.54
C ARG A 37 -14.01 -17.85 -23.30
N ASN A 38 -12.87 -17.90 -22.61
CA ASN A 38 -12.00 -16.72 -22.49
C ASN A 38 -11.39 -16.40 -23.86
N THR A 39 -11.62 -15.20 -24.37
CA THR A 39 -11.23 -14.83 -25.74
C THR A 39 -9.71 -14.67 -25.91
N ALA A 40 -8.98 -14.44 -24.82
CA ALA A 40 -7.55 -14.17 -24.85
C ALA A 40 -6.68 -15.44 -24.71
N THR A 41 -7.23 -16.49 -24.09
CA THR A 41 -6.55 -17.79 -23.86
C THR A 41 -7.24 -18.98 -24.53
N ASN A 42 -8.43 -18.79 -25.10
CA ASN A 42 -9.33 -19.83 -25.62
C ASN A 42 -9.73 -20.91 -24.61
N VAL A 43 -9.43 -20.74 -23.32
CA VAL A 43 -9.84 -21.67 -22.28
C VAL A 43 -11.35 -21.57 -22.10
N SER A 44 -12.04 -22.71 -22.20
CA SER A 44 -13.48 -22.83 -21.95
C SER A 44 -13.80 -23.46 -20.61
N ARG A 45 -14.90 -23.02 -20.01
CA ARG A 45 -15.59 -23.72 -18.92
C ARG A 45 -17.06 -23.92 -19.30
N GLU A 46 -17.61 -25.04 -18.86
CA GLU A 46 -18.96 -25.45 -19.21
C GLU A 46 -19.80 -25.68 -17.95
N ALA A 47 -21.09 -25.35 -18.05
CA ALA A 47 -22.11 -25.74 -17.08
C ALA A 47 -23.41 -26.09 -17.82
N THR A 48 -24.27 -26.86 -17.17
CA THR A 48 -25.60 -27.19 -17.68
C THR A 48 -26.66 -26.57 -16.79
N THR A 49 -27.76 -26.08 -17.39
CA THR A 49 -28.90 -25.56 -16.62
C THR A 49 -29.58 -26.66 -15.81
N ASN A 50 -30.01 -26.34 -14.59
CA ASN A 50 -30.84 -27.21 -13.76
C ASN A 50 -32.33 -27.19 -14.16
N ASP A 51 -33.19 -27.80 -13.34
CA ASP A 51 -34.64 -27.88 -13.56
C ASP A 51 -35.36 -26.52 -13.52
N ASP A 52 -34.76 -25.53 -12.86
CA ASP A 52 -35.25 -24.14 -12.84
C ASP A 52 -34.70 -23.31 -14.02
N GLY A 53 -33.97 -23.93 -14.95
CA GLY A 53 -33.27 -23.25 -16.05
C GLY A 53 -32.07 -22.39 -15.60
N PHE A 54 -31.68 -22.50 -14.33
CA PHE A 54 -30.57 -21.76 -13.74
C PHE A 54 -29.23 -22.44 -14.05
N TYR A 55 -28.22 -21.64 -14.37
CA TYR A 55 -26.84 -22.09 -14.55
C TYR A 55 -25.87 -21.27 -13.71
N LYS A 56 -24.75 -21.88 -13.33
CA LYS A 56 -23.63 -21.19 -12.67
C LYS A 56 -22.30 -21.79 -13.09
N ILE A 57 -21.38 -20.94 -13.54
CA ILE A 57 -19.98 -21.25 -13.83
C ILE A 57 -19.13 -20.48 -12.83
N VAL A 58 -18.36 -21.21 -12.03
CA VAL A 58 -17.52 -20.62 -10.98
C VAL A 58 -16.05 -20.55 -11.37
N ASN A 59 -15.33 -19.65 -10.71
CA ASN A 59 -13.87 -19.53 -10.80
C ASN A 59 -13.37 -19.27 -12.23
N LEU A 60 -13.97 -18.27 -12.89
CA LEU A 60 -13.53 -17.71 -14.16
C LEU A 60 -12.47 -16.64 -13.91
N ALA A 61 -11.34 -16.70 -14.63
CA ALA A 61 -10.32 -15.65 -14.51
C ALA A 61 -10.87 -14.32 -15.05
N PRO A 62 -10.59 -13.16 -14.41
CA PRO A 62 -11.06 -11.88 -14.91
C PRO A 62 -10.59 -11.59 -16.34
N GLY A 63 -11.49 -11.13 -17.21
CA GLY A 63 -11.23 -10.91 -18.63
C GLY A 63 -12.49 -10.95 -19.49
N ASP A 64 -12.28 -11.01 -20.81
CA ASP A 64 -13.36 -10.97 -21.80
C ASP A 64 -13.75 -12.37 -22.28
N TYR A 65 -15.04 -12.67 -22.23
CA TYR A 65 -15.62 -13.96 -22.53
C TYR A 65 -16.60 -13.92 -23.71
N GLU A 66 -16.62 -15.02 -24.44
CA GLU A 66 -17.71 -15.39 -25.35
C GLU A 66 -18.54 -16.49 -24.68
N ILE A 67 -19.84 -16.25 -24.50
CA ILE A 67 -20.77 -17.23 -23.94
C ILE A 67 -21.56 -17.85 -25.09
N THR A 68 -21.53 -19.18 -25.17
CA THR A 68 -22.31 -19.96 -26.13
C THR A 68 -23.31 -20.82 -25.38
N VAL A 69 -24.59 -20.78 -25.78
CA VAL A 69 -25.64 -21.63 -25.22
C VAL A 69 -26.21 -22.52 -26.31
N SER A 70 -26.23 -23.82 -26.06
CA SER A 70 -26.73 -24.82 -26.99
C SER A 70 -27.65 -25.82 -26.31
N VAL A 71 -28.80 -26.08 -26.93
CA VAL A 71 -29.79 -27.05 -26.49
C VAL A 71 -30.63 -27.50 -27.69
N SER A 72 -31.03 -28.76 -27.71
CA SER A 72 -31.85 -29.30 -28.80
C SER A 72 -33.20 -28.58 -28.91
N GLY A 73 -33.62 -28.26 -30.14
CA GLY A 73 -34.89 -27.57 -30.43
C GLY A 73 -34.82 -26.04 -30.39
N TYR A 74 -33.63 -25.47 -30.12
CA TYR A 74 -33.39 -24.03 -30.12
C TYR A 74 -32.16 -23.69 -30.95
N LYS A 75 -32.11 -22.45 -31.46
CA LYS A 75 -30.92 -21.89 -32.12
C LYS A 75 -29.79 -21.74 -31.11
N THR A 76 -28.55 -21.92 -31.56
CA THR A 76 -27.38 -21.66 -30.72
C THR A 76 -27.24 -20.15 -30.51
N ALA A 77 -27.31 -19.71 -29.24
CA ALA A 77 -27.13 -18.31 -28.87
C ALA A 77 -25.65 -18.04 -28.56
N VAL A 78 -25.10 -16.98 -29.15
CA VAL A 78 -23.72 -16.54 -28.87
C VAL A 78 -23.71 -15.09 -28.44
N ILE A 79 -23.24 -14.87 -27.23
CA ILE A 79 -23.07 -13.56 -26.60
C ILE A 79 -21.58 -13.25 -26.58
N GLN A 80 -21.21 -12.16 -27.24
CA GLN A 80 -19.81 -11.74 -27.37
C GLN A 80 -19.46 -10.64 -26.37
N ALA A 81 -18.16 -10.51 -26.09
CA ALA A 81 -17.60 -9.41 -25.31
C ALA A 81 -18.19 -9.24 -23.90
N VAL A 82 -18.41 -10.36 -23.19
CA VAL A 82 -18.82 -10.33 -21.79
C VAL A 82 -17.59 -10.11 -20.91
N ASN A 83 -17.47 -8.91 -20.34
CA ASN A 83 -16.37 -8.59 -19.44
C ASN A 83 -16.69 -9.04 -18.00
N LEU A 84 -15.81 -9.85 -17.42
CA LEU A 84 -15.89 -10.31 -16.04
C LEU A 84 -14.75 -9.72 -15.23
N THR A 85 -15.08 -9.12 -14.08
CA THR A 85 -14.10 -8.49 -13.18
C THR A 85 -13.92 -9.29 -11.90
N VAL A 86 -12.80 -9.09 -11.21
CA VAL A 86 -12.45 -9.81 -9.98
C VAL A 86 -13.52 -9.66 -8.89
N GLY A 87 -13.91 -10.79 -8.29
CA GLY A 87 -14.88 -10.86 -7.20
C GLY A 87 -16.31 -10.53 -7.63
N GLN A 88 -16.60 -10.52 -8.93
CA GLN A 88 -17.93 -10.33 -9.51
C GLN A 88 -18.65 -11.67 -9.68
N THR A 89 -19.91 -11.73 -9.30
CA THR A 89 -20.91 -12.74 -9.67
C THR A 89 -21.84 -12.16 -10.74
N ALA A 90 -21.41 -12.27 -11.99
CA ALA A 90 -22.07 -11.64 -13.11
C ALA A 90 -23.41 -12.35 -13.43
N ASN A 91 -24.54 -11.65 -13.36
CA ASN A 91 -25.85 -12.19 -13.72
C ASN A 91 -26.17 -11.93 -15.21
N GLN A 92 -26.14 -12.99 -16.02
CA GLN A 92 -26.46 -12.95 -17.45
C GLN A 92 -27.62 -13.90 -17.76
N ASP A 93 -28.83 -13.36 -17.79
CA ASP A 93 -29.99 -14.09 -18.29
C ASP A 93 -29.94 -14.20 -19.82
N ILE A 94 -30.40 -15.33 -20.35
CA ILE A 94 -30.25 -15.66 -21.78
C ILE A 94 -31.60 -16.08 -22.34
N ALA A 95 -32.08 -15.35 -23.34
CA ALA A 95 -33.27 -15.72 -24.10
C ALA A 95 -32.86 -16.50 -25.36
N LEU A 96 -33.39 -17.70 -25.54
CA LEU A 96 -33.17 -18.52 -26.72
C LEU A 96 -34.26 -18.29 -27.76
N GLU A 97 -33.92 -18.45 -29.03
CA GLU A 97 -34.89 -18.49 -30.12
C GLU A 97 -35.17 -19.94 -30.53
N VAL A 98 -36.42 -20.26 -30.82
CA VAL A 98 -36.81 -21.57 -31.35
C VAL A 98 -36.23 -21.75 -32.76
N GLY A 99 -35.63 -22.90 -33.04
CA GLY A 99 -35.06 -23.23 -34.35
C GLY A 99 -34.07 -24.39 -34.28
N ASP A 100 -33.46 -24.73 -35.41
CA ASP A 100 -32.44 -25.78 -35.46
C ASP A 100 -31.14 -25.33 -34.79
N ILE A 101 -30.46 -26.28 -34.13
CA ILE A 101 -29.21 -26.02 -33.39
C ILE A 101 -28.07 -25.50 -34.30
N THR A 102 -28.15 -25.79 -35.61
CA THR A 102 -27.21 -25.32 -36.63
C THR A 102 -27.39 -23.85 -36.99
N ALA A 103 -28.55 -23.25 -36.66
CA ALA A 103 -28.76 -21.83 -36.81
C ALA A 103 -28.14 -21.10 -35.61
N ARG A 104 -27.26 -20.12 -35.89
CA ARG A 104 -26.55 -19.32 -34.89
C ARG A 104 -27.14 -17.91 -34.82
N VAL A 105 -27.44 -17.44 -33.62
CA VAL A 105 -27.84 -16.05 -33.36
C VAL A 105 -26.73 -15.37 -32.56
N THR A 106 -26.12 -14.35 -33.13
CA THR A 106 -25.14 -13.51 -32.42
C THR A 106 -25.87 -12.33 -31.80
N VAL A 107 -25.92 -12.28 -30.46
CA VAL A 107 -26.53 -11.18 -29.72
C VAL A 107 -25.52 -10.03 -29.70
N THR A 108 -25.76 -9.01 -30.54
CA THR A 108 -24.86 -7.86 -30.75
C THR A 108 -25.30 -6.57 -30.04
N THR A 109 -26.29 -6.64 -29.14
CA THR A 109 -26.65 -5.49 -28.30
C THR A 109 -25.39 -4.98 -27.60
N ALA A 110 -25.05 -3.71 -27.84
CA ALA A 110 -23.85 -3.02 -27.37
C ALA A 110 -23.47 -3.49 -25.96
N ALA A 111 -22.37 -4.26 -25.86
CA ALA A 111 -21.78 -4.86 -24.65
C ALA A 111 -22.79 -5.07 -23.51
N PRO A 112 -23.40 -6.27 -23.34
CA PRO A 112 -24.30 -6.49 -22.22
C PRO A 112 -23.55 -6.16 -20.93
N ASN A 113 -23.88 -5.02 -20.32
CA ASN A 113 -23.32 -4.63 -19.03
C ASN A 113 -23.87 -5.63 -18.02
N VAL A 114 -23.08 -6.65 -17.71
CA VAL A 114 -23.49 -7.66 -16.77
C VAL A 114 -23.51 -7.03 -15.39
N VAL A 115 -24.71 -6.87 -14.85
CA VAL A 115 -24.92 -6.23 -13.55
C VAL A 115 -24.83 -7.31 -12.48
N GLU A 116 -24.02 -7.04 -11.46
CA GLU A 116 -24.06 -7.78 -10.21
C GLU A 116 -25.32 -7.38 -9.44
N THR A 117 -26.29 -8.30 -9.31
CA THR A 117 -27.53 -8.06 -8.56
C THR A 117 -27.62 -8.85 -7.25
N THR A 118 -26.66 -9.76 -7.00
CA THR A 118 -26.70 -10.66 -5.84
C THR A 118 -25.75 -10.26 -4.73
N ASN A 119 -24.72 -9.48 -5.03
CA ASN A 119 -23.74 -9.07 -4.05
C ASN A 119 -24.27 -7.96 -3.12
N THR A 120 -24.18 -8.19 -1.81
CA THR A 120 -24.53 -7.21 -0.77
C THR A 120 -23.32 -6.39 -0.31
N ALA A 121 -22.12 -6.74 -0.77
CA ALA A 121 -20.90 -6.04 -0.43
C ALA A 121 -20.80 -4.71 -1.16
N VAL A 122 -20.36 -3.68 -0.44
CA VAL A 122 -20.03 -2.39 -1.06
C VAL A 122 -18.61 -2.47 -1.58
N SER A 123 -18.48 -2.59 -2.90
CA SER A 123 -17.20 -2.73 -3.57
C SER A 123 -17.05 -1.80 -4.77
N SER A 124 -15.80 -1.52 -5.13
CA SER A 124 -15.46 -0.78 -6.33
C SER A 124 -14.26 -1.42 -7.01
N THR A 125 -14.36 -1.66 -8.31
CA THR A 125 -13.27 -2.18 -9.12
C THR A 125 -12.48 -1.02 -9.72
N ILE A 126 -11.15 -1.08 -9.56
CA ILE A 126 -10.21 -0.22 -10.27
C ILE A 126 -9.66 -1.03 -11.44
N ASP A 127 -10.20 -0.74 -12.62
CA ASP A 127 -9.84 -1.40 -13.87
C ASP A 127 -8.42 -1.03 -14.35
N ARG A 128 -7.94 -1.82 -15.31
CA ARG A 128 -6.65 -1.62 -15.98
C ARG A 128 -6.50 -0.23 -16.59
N GLN A 129 -7.55 0.31 -17.21
CA GLN A 129 -7.49 1.58 -17.92
C GLN A 129 -7.23 2.74 -16.94
N ARG A 130 -7.84 2.70 -15.75
CA ARG A 130 -7.57 3.66 -14.68
C ARG A 130 -6.13 3.54 -14.19
N ILE A 131 -5.64 2.31 -13.99
CA ILE A 131 -4.27 2.06 -13.54
C ILE A 131 -3.23 2.60 -14.55
N GLU A 132 -3.51 2.48 -15.84
CA GLU A 132 -2.60 2.88 -16.93
C GLU A 132 -2.69 4.38 -17.24
N ASN A 133 -3.88 4.98 -17.20
CA ASN A 133 -4.09 6.34 -17.67
C ASN A 133 -4.11 7.41 -16.57
N LEU A 134 -4.39 7.06 -15.32
CA LEU A 134 -4.46 8.06 -14.26
C LEU A 134 -3.06 8.46 -13.76
N PRO A 135 -2.81 9.76 -13.58
CA PRO A 135 -1.55 10.23 -13.04
C PRO A 135 -1.41 9.78 -11.59
N ILE A 136 -0.26 9.20 -11.27
CA ILE A 136 0.01 8.72 -9.91
C ILE A 136 1.42 9.09 -9.49
N ASN A 137 1.52 9.57 -8.25
CA ASN A 137 2.82 9.75 -7.63
C ASN A 137 3.33 8.39 -7.14
N GLU A 138 4.64 8.14 -7.27
CA GLU A 138 5.32 6.93 -6.78
C GLU A 138 4.98 5.61 -7.45
N ARG A 139 4.04 5.60 -8.40
CA ARG A 139 3.55 4.39 -9.08
C ARG A 139 3.14 3.30 -8.09
N ASN A 140 2.53 3.73 -6.98
CA ASN A 140 1.96 2.84 -5.98
C ASN A 140 0.49 2.59 -6.32
N TYR A 141 0.20 1.51 -7.04
CA TYR A 141 -1.13 1.19 -7.57
C TYR A 141 -2.24 1.20 -6.51
N LEU A 142 -1.95 0.87 -5.23
CA LEU A 142 -2.93 0.91 -4.15
C LEU A 142 -3.53 2.31 -3.94
N SER A 143 -2.81 3.37 -4.29
CA SER A 143 -3.33 4.74 -4.16
C SER A 143 -4.46 5.05 -5.15
N PHE A 144 -4.68 4.25 -6.19
CA PHE A 144 -5.87 4.40 -7.04
C PHE A 144 -7.16 4.03 -6.30
N ALA A 145 -7.10 3.28 -5.19
CA ALA A 145 -8.27 3.05 -4.34
C ALA A 145 -8.89 4.36 -3.83
N LEU A 146 -8.09 5.43 -3.72
CA LEU A 146 -8.52 6.76 -3.27
C LEU A 146 -9.38 7.51 -4.30
N THR A 147 -9.58 6.96 -5.50
CA THR A 147 -10.61 7.48 -6.42
C THR A 147 -12.02 7.12 -5.95
N SER A 148 -12.16 6.14 -5.05
CA SER A 148 -13.42 5.84 -4.37
C SER A 148 -13.61 6.78 -3.19
N SER A 149 -14.80 7.38 -3.09
CA SER A 149 -15.18 8.29 -1.99
C SER A 149 -15.22 7.61 -0.62
N MET A 150 -15.24 6.27 -0.59
CA MET A 150 -15.30 5.48 0.63
C MET A 150 -13.91 5.17 1.23
N VAL A 151 -12.83 5.58 0.55
CA VAL A 151 -11.45 5.28 0.93
C VAL A 151 -10.71 6.56 1.27
N GLY A 152 -10.21 6.66 2.51
CA GLY A 152 -9.38 7.75 2.97
C GLY A 152 -7.89 7.43 2.87
N ARG A 153 -7.03 8.45 2.99
CA ARG A 153 -5.59 8.22 3.23
C ARG A 153 -5.34 7.90 4.69
N ASP A 154 -4.57 6.86 4.93
CA ASP A 154 -3.98 6.59 6.25
C ASP A 154 -2.67 7.38 6.37
N ASN A 155 -2.64 8.36 7.28
CA ASN A 155 -1.44 9.12 7.63
C ASN A 155 -0.75 8.55 8.88
N GLY A 156 -0.99 7.27 9.20
CA GLY A 156 -0.34 6.57 10.30
C GLY A 156 1.18 6.60 10.14
N ARG A 157 1.91 6.90 11.22
CA ARG A 157 3.38 6.88 11.18
C ARG A 157 3.85 5.45 10.89
N PRO A 158 4.74 5.24 9.89
CA PRO A 158 5.36 3.94 9.67
C PRO A 158 6.09 3.45 10.92
N ILE A 159 6.08 2.14 11.14
CA ILE A 159 6.87 1.52 12.20
C ILE A 159 8.19 1.08 11.56
N GLY A 160 9.22 1.91 11.67
CA GLY A 160 10.50 1.68 10.99
C GLY A 160 10.29 1.55 9.46
N PRO A 161 10.87 0.52 8.80
CA PRO A 161 10.72 0.30 7.38
C PRO A 161 9.41 -0.41 6.99
N ALA A 162 8.51 -0.70 7.94
CA ALA A 162 7.28 -1.44 7.68
C ALA A 162 6.15 -0.50 7.25
N PRO A 163 5.78 -0.45 5.96
CA PRO A 163 4.70 0.41 5.47
C PRO A 163 3.32 -0.02 6.01
N THR A 164 2.34 0.88 5.93
CA THR A 164 0.91 0.52 6.02
C THR A 164 0.36 0.36 4.61
N SER A 165 -0.88 -0.10 4.45
CA SER A 165 -1.54 -0.05 3.14
C SER A 165 -1.68 1.38 2.59
N GLY A 166 -1.53 2.41 3.45
CA GLY A 166 -1.75 3.81 3.09
C GLY A 166 -3.23 4.17 2.93
N LEU A 167 -4.13 3.22 3.16
CA LEU A 167 -5.57 3.34 2.97
C LEU A 167 -6.30 3.27 4.31
N ASN A 168 -7.35 4.07 4.45
CA ASN A 168 -8.28 4.07 5.57
C ASN A 168 -9.67 3.69 5.04
N PHE A 169 -10.33 2.76 5.71
CA PHE A 169 -11.70 2.37 5.41
C PHE A 169 -12.54 2.60 6.65
N GLY A 170 -13.60 3.41 6.53
CA GLY A 170 -14.53 3.65 7.63
C GLY A 170 -13.87 4.16 8.93
N GLY A 171 -12.75 4.89 8.86
CA GLY A 171 -12.02 5.39 10.03
C GLY A 171 -11.00 4.42 10.61
N GLN A 172 -10.84 3.21 10.07
CA GLN A 172 -9.89 2.21 10.55
C GLN A 172 -8.44 2.52 10.14
N ARG A 173 -7.48 1.99 10.92
CA ARG A 173 -6.04 2.18 10.67
C ARG A 173 -5.63 1.47 9.37
N GLY A 174 -4.62 1.97 8.66
CA GLY A 174 -4.11 1.33 7.45
C GLY A 174 -3.48 -0.06 7.61
N ARG A 175 -3.36 -0.54 8.86
CA ARG A 175 -2.91 -1.90 9.23
C ARG A 175 -4.07 -2.84 9.57
N SER A 176 -5.30 -2.33 9.58
CA SER A 176 -6.52 -3.11 9.82
C SER A 176 -7.13 -3.64 8.51
N ASN A 177 -6.44 -3.44 7.39
CA ASN A 177 -6.89 -3.79 6.06
C ASN A 177 -6.21 -5.08 5.61
N LEU A 178 -6.96 -5.92 4.91
CA LEU A 178 -6.40 -7.05 4.18
C LEU A 178 -6.05 -6.57 2.78
N VAL A 179 -4.78 -6.74 2.39
CA VAL A 179 -4.38 -6.69 0.99
C VAL A 179 -4.06 -8.12 0.60
N GLN A 180 -4.56 -8.57 -0.54
CA GLN A 180 -4.23 -9.87 -1.11
C GLN A 180 -3.89 -9.74 -2.58
N VAL A 181 -3.00 -10.61 -3.06
CA VAL A 181 -2.57 -10.65 -4.47
C VAL A 181 -2.81 -12.06 -4.98
N ASP A 182 -3.62 -12.17 -6.04
CA ASP A 182 -4.01 -13.45 -6.63
C ASP A 182 -4.53 -14.46 -5.59
N GLY A 183 -5.28 -13.96 -4.60
CA GLY A 183 -5.88 -14.76 -3.52
C GLY A 183 -4.95 -15.08 -2.33
N ALA A 184 -3.66 -14.74 -2.40
CA ALA A 184 -2.72 -14.93 -1.30
C ALA A 184 -2.68 -13.71 -0.36
N ASP A 185 -2.70 -13.96 0.96
CA ASP A 185 -2.53 -12.89 1.97
C ASP A 185 -1.17 -12.23 1.77
N TYR A 186 -1.22 -10.90 1.67
CA TYR A 186 -0.11 -10.05 1.30
C TYR A 186 0.36 -9.16 2.47
N THR A 187 -0.02 -9.56 3.69
CA THR A 187 0.22 -8.83 4.93
C THR A 187 1.35 -9.47 5.73
N ASP A 188 2.30 -8.65 6.20
CA ASP A 188 3.31 -9.07 7.17
C ASP A 188 2.66 -9.24 8.56
N ASN A 189 2.52 -10.48 9.03
CA ASN A 189 1.82 -10.81 10.28
C ASN A 189 2.51 -10.24 11.54
N SER A 190 3.80 -9.86 11.49
CA SER A 190 4.48 -9.33 12.69
C SER A 190 4.03 -7.92 13.05
N VAL A 191 3.62 -7.13 12.05
CA VAL A 191 3.30 -5.70 12.20
C VAL A 191 2.06 -5.29 11.41
N ASN A 192 1.38 -6.24 10.77
CA ASN A 192 0.29 -6.03 9.81
C ASN A 192 0.64 -4.96 8.76
N ALA A 193 1.83 -5.10 8.15
CA ALA A 193 2.28 -4.21 7.07
C ALA A 193 1.87 -4.77 5.71
N ALA A 194 1.27 -3.93 4.86
CA ALA A 194 1.09 -4.24 3.45
C ALA A 194 2.43 -4.05 2.76
N ARG A 195 3.10 -5.14 2.35
CA ARG A 195 4.29 -5.01 1.51
C ARG A 195 3.85 -4.55 0.12
N SER A 196 4.70 -3.96 -0.70
CA SER A 196 4.40 -3.68 -2.11
C SER A 196 5.57 -4.23 -2.91
N THR A 197 5.31 -5.24 -3.73
CA THR A 197 6.29 -6.15 -4.37
C THR A 197 5.87 -6.46 -5.80
N VAL A 198 4.67 -6.02 -6.20
CA VAL A 198 4.17 -6.15 -7.56
C VAL A 198 4.31 -4.79 -8.22
N SER A 199 4.94 -4.77 -9.40
CA SER A 199 4.98 -3.57 -10.24
C SER A 199 3.56 -3.16 -10.63
N GLN A 200 3.29 -1.85 -10.70
CA GLN A 200 2.02 -1.35 -11.23
C GLN A 200 1.70 -1.91 -12.63
N GLU A 201 2.72 -2.17 -13.47
CA GLU A 201 2.52 -2.75 -14.81
C GLU A 201 2.04 -4.21 -14.78
N ALA A 202 2.32 -4.92 -13.69
CA ALA A 202 1.92 -6.30 -13.49
C ALA A 202 0.47 -6.42 -12.97
N VAL A 203 -0.16 -5.32 -12.53
CA VAL A 203 -1.53 -5.34 -12.03
C VAL A 203 -2.50 -5.26 -13.19
N GLN A 204 -3.44 -6.22 -13.26
CA GLN A 204 -4.53 -6.19 -14.23
C GLN A 204 -5.64 -5.26 -13.72
N GLU A 205 -6.12 -5.54 -12.51
CA GLU A 205 -7.15 -4.77 -11.82
C GLU A 205 -7.14 -5.12 -10.34
N PHE A 206 -7.89 -4.37 -9.55
CA PHE A 206 -8.13 -4.76 -8.17
C PHE A 206 -9.52 -4.30 -7.71
N GLN A 207 -10.13 -5.13 -6.88
CA GLN A 207 -11.39 -4.83 -6.22
C GLN A 207 -11.12 -4.32 -4.82
N VAL A 208 -11.81 -3.25 -4.46
CA VAL A 208 -11.78 -2.65 -3.14
C VAL A 208 -13.14 -2.91 -2.49
N VAL A 209 -13.16 -3.71 -1.43
CA VAL A 209 -14.39 -4.04 -0.68
C VAL A 209 -14.33 -3.32 0.66
N THR A 210 -15.26 -2.38 0.89
CA THR A 210 -15.21 -1.48 2.03
C THR A 210 -16.13 -1.89 3.18
N ASN A 211 -17.18 -2.66 2.89
CA ASN A 211 -18.13 -3.11 3.90
C ASN A 211 -18.81 -4.42 3.45
N SER A 212 -19.36 -5.17 4.41
CA SER A 212 -20.08 -6.43 4.17
C SER A 212 -19.30 -7.42 3.29
N PHE A 213 -17.96 -7.46 3.42
CA PHE A 213 -17.12 -8.42 2.71
C PHE A 213 -17.42 -9.85 3.19
N ALA A 214 -17.33 -10.81 2.27
CA ALA A 214 -17.63 -12.21 2.54
C ALA A 214 -16.73 -12.81 3.64
N PRO A 215 -17.20 -13.82 4.42
CA PRO A 215 -16.43 -14.43 5.51
C PRO A 215 -15.10 -15.07 5.09
N GLU A 216 -14.93 -15.38 3.81
CA GLU A 216 -13.66 -15.82 3.22
C GLU A 216 -12.54 -14.77 3.36
N PHE A 217 -12.90 -13.49 3.45
CA PHE A 217 -11.97 -12.40 3.73
C PHE A 217 -11.81 -12.21 5.24
N GLY A 218 -11.02 -13.09 5.86
CA GLY A 218 -10.65 -12.99 7.27
C GLY A 218 -9.60 -11.91 7.55
N ARG A 219 -9.30 -11.68 8.84
CA ARG A 219 -8.17 -10.85 9.31
C ARG A 219 -8.21 -9.37 8.87
N SER A 220 -9.37 -8.89 8.41
CA SER A 220 -9.62 -7.47 8.13
C SER A 220 -10.70 -6.92 9.04
N SER A 221 -10.46 -5.74 9.63
CA SER A 221 -11.50 -4.97 10.34
C SER A 221 -11.79 -3.62 9.67
N GLY A 222 -11.01 -3.24 8.66
CA GLY A 222 -11.18 -2.04 7.84
C GLY A 222 -11.79 -2.38 6.50
N GLY A 223 -10.95 -2.62 5.49
CA GLY A 223 -11.37 -2.99 4.14
C GLY A 223 -10.50 -4.09 3.54
N VAL A 224 -10.94 -4.63 2.42
CA VAL A 224 -10.24 -5.67 1.67
C VAL A 224 -9.84 -5.10 0.32
N VAL A 225 -8.57 -5.27 -0.05
CA VAL A 225 -8.06 -4.95 -1.38
C VAL A 225 -7.61 -6.24 -2.04
N ASN A 226 -8.33 -6.65 -3.07
CA ASN A 226 -8.13 -7.88 -3.80
C ASN A 226 -7.50 -7.59 -5.16
N VAL A 227 -6.22 -7.86 -5.28
CA VAL A 227 -5.41 -7.53 -6.46
C VAL A 227 -5.27 -8.74 -7.36
N VAL A 228 -5.49 -8.55 -8.67
CA VAL A 228 -5.24 -9.57 -9.70
C VAL A 228 -4.10 -9.11 -10.59
N THR A 229 -3.12 -9.99 -10.78
CA THR A 229 -2.01 -9.74 -11.70
C THR A 229 -2.37 -10.12 -13.13
N LYS A 230 -1.71 -9.48 -14.10
CA LYS A 230 -1.81 -9.84 -15.52
C LYS A 230 -1.31 -11.26 -15.73
N SER A 231 -1.99 -11.98 -16.62
CA SER A 231 -1.57 -13.29 -17.12
C SER A 231 -1.09 -13.24 -18.57
N GLY A 232 -0.43 -14.31 -19.02
CA GLY A 232 -0.09 -14.53 -20.42
C GLY A 232 -1.31 -14.87 -21.26
N THR A 233 -1.20 -14.70 -22.57
CA THR A 233 -2.26 -14.97 -23.56
C THR A 233 -1.75 -15.77 -24.72
N ASN A 234 -2.62 -16.09 -25.69
CA ASN A 234 -2.20 -16.72 -26.94
C ASN A 234 -1.33 -15.84 -27.84
N ASP A 235 -1.30 -14.54 -27.56
CA ASP A 235 -0.40 -13.59 -28.22
C ASP A 235 0.67 -13.09 -27.25
N TRP A 236 1.88 -12.93 -27.78
CA TRP A 236 2.98 -12.31 -27.06
C TRP A 236 2.76 -10.79 -26.98
N ARG A 237 2.88 -10.28 -25.76
CA ARG A 237 2.73 -8.85 -25.45
C ARG A 237 3.71 -8.46 -24.36
N GLY A 238 4.14 -7.21 -24.39
CA GLY A 238 5.05 -6.67 -23.40
C GLY A 238 5.23 -5.19 -23.58
N ASN A 239 5.83 -4.56 -22.58
CA ASN A 239 6.15 -3.14 -22.62
C ASN A 239 7.48 -2.87 -21.91
N LEU A 240 8.09 -1.74 -22.26
CA LEU A 240 9.22 -1.16 -21.53
C LEU A 240 8.80 0.24 -21.08
N PHE A 241 9.21 0.63 -19.89
CA PHE A 241 8.86 1.94 -19.33
C PHE A 241 10.01 2.54 -18.53
N GLY A 242 10.00 3.87 -18.43
CA GLY A 242 10.99 4.63 -17.70
C GLY A 242 10.44 5.99 -17.26
N PHE A 243 10.61 6.30 -15.99
CA PHE A 243 10.17 7.53 -15.34
C PHE A 243 11.34 8.17 -14.62
N LEU A 244 11.52 9.47 -14.83
CA LEU A 244 12.54 10.27 -14.17
C LEU A 244 11.90 11.46 -13.48
N ARG A 245 12.27 11.66 -12.22
CA ARG A 245 12.02 12.90 -11.51
C ARG A 245 13.33 13.46 -11.01
N HIS A 246 13.57 14.75 -11.28
CA HIS A 246 14.82 15.38 -10.93
C HIS A 246 14.61 16.83 -10.49
N LYS A 247 15.44 17.29 -9.54
CA LYS A 247 15.45 18.64 -8.98
C LYS A 247 15.63 19.78 -10.00
N SER A 248 16.00 19.50 -11.25
CA SER A 248 16.22 20.53 -12.28
C SER A 248 14.93 21.02 -12.93
N PHE A 249 13.88 20.19 -12.96
CA PHE A 249 12.60 20.51 -13.59
C PHE A 249 11.40 20.34 -12.64
N GLN A 250 11.63 19.86 -11.41
CA GLN A 250 10.61 19.83 -10.37
C GLN A 250 10.71 21.05 -9.46
N ALA A 251 9.54 21.57 -9.07
CA ALA A 251 9.46 22.63 -8.07
C ALA A 251 10.08 22.20 -6.74
N ARG A 252 10.70 23.15 -6.04
CA ARG A 252 11.28 22.94 -4.72
C ARG A 252 10.18 22.66 -3.71
N ASN A 253 10.40 21.71 -2.79
CA ASN A 253 9.53 21.57 -1.65
C ASN A 253 9.60 22.86 -0.79
N PRO A 254 8.47 23.55 -0.52
CA PRO A 254 8.48 24.82 0.20
C PRO A 254 9.01 24.70 1.63
N PHE A 255 8.93 23.50 2.21
CA PHE A 255 9.41 23.21 3.56
C PHE A 255 10.87 22.73 3.62
N ALA A 256 11.57 22.63 2.48
CA ALA A 256 12.98 22.28 2.49
C ALA A 256 13.80 23.43 3.13
N PRO A 257 14.66 23.14 4.13
CA PRO A 257 15.48 24.16 4.79
C PRO A 257 16.60 24.69 3.89
N ILE A 258 16.81 24.10 2.71
CA ILE A 258 17.82 24.50 1.72
C ILE A 258 17.19 24.78 0.35
N THR A 259 17.87 25.62 -0.43
CA THR A 259 17.38 26.13 -1.73
C THR A 259 17.29 25.06 -2.81
N LYS A 260 18.16 24.04 -2.80
CA LYS A 260 18.18 23.00 -3.83
C LYS A 260 18.53 21.62 -3.25
N PRO A 261 17.62 20.99 -2.49
CA PRO A 261 17.87 19.68 -1.92
C PRO A 261 18.14 18.64 -3.02
N PRO A 262 19.08 17.70 -2.81
CA PRO A 262 19.19 16.52 -3.64
C PRO A 262 17.84 15.83 -3.81
N PHE A 263 17.42 15.66 -5.07
CA PHE A 263 16.21 14.93 -5.41
C PHE A 263 16.37 14.34 -6.81
N THR A 264 16.47 13.02 -6.87
CA THR A 264 16.50 12.22 -8.09
C THR A 264 15.77 10.92 -7.82
N ARG A 265 14.80 10.60 -8.68
CA ARG A 265 14.06 9.34 -8.62
C ARG A 265 13.94 8.80 -10.03
N ALA A 266 14.48 7.61 -10.25
CA ALA A 266 14.40 6.89 -11.51
C ALA A 266 13.62 5.59 -11.26
N GLN A 267 12.64 5.30 -12.11
CA GLN A 267 11.84 4.09 -12.01
C GLN A 267 11.64 3.54 -13.41
N TYR A 268 12.13 2.34 -13.67
CA TYR A 268 12.14 1.75 -15.00
C TYR A 268 11.92 0.25 -14.92
N GLY A 269 11.47 -0.34 -16.01
CA GLY A 269 11.15 -1.74 -16.03
C GLY A 269 10.57 -2.20 -17.35
N GLY A 270 10.05 -3.42 -17.31
CA GLY A 270 9.35 -4.01 -18.44
C GLY A 270 8.53 -5.22 -18.04
N THR A 271 7.61 -5.58 -18.91
CA THR A 271 6.81 -6.79 -18.79
C THR A 271 6.84 -7.58 -20.09
N VAL A 272 6.64 -8.88 -19.98
CA VAL A 272 6.45 -9.77 -21.13
C VAL A 272 5.52 -10.90 -20.73
N GLY A 273 4.59 -11.26 -21.60
CA GLY A 273 3.74 -12.42 -21.41
C GLY A 273 3.22 -12.96 -22.73
N GLY A 274 2.90 -14.24 -22.74
CA GLY A 274 2.50 -14.98 -23.94
C GLY A 274 2.38 -16.48 -23.67
N PRO A 275 2.19 -17.31 -24.71
CA PRO A 275 2.01 -18.74 -24.55
C PRO A 275 3.36 -19.46 -24.60
N LEU A 276 3.59 -20.39 -23.66
CA LEU A 276 4.55 -21.47 -23.86
C LEU A 276 3.96 -22.56 -24.75
N VAL A 277 2.67 -22.85 -24.53
CA VAL A 277 1.87 -23.76 -25.36
C VAL A 277 0.53 -23.06 -25.58
N LYS A 278 0.20 -22.77 -26.84
CA LYS A 278 -1.06 -22.10 -27.18
C LYS A 278 -2.25 -22.88 -26.60
N ASP A 279 -3.25 -22.12 -26.15
CA ASP A 279 -4.49 -22.61 -25.55
C ASP A 279 -4.32 -23.46 -24.27
N ARG A 280 -3.11 -23.52 -23.69
CA ARG A 280 -2.82 -24.44 -22.58
C ARG A 280 -1.88 -23.91 -21.50
N THR A 281 -0.73 -23.35 -21.88
CA THR A 281 0.30 -22.91 -20.93
C THR A 281 0.74 -21.50 -21.26
N PHE A 282 0.59 -20.60 -20.29
CA PHE A 282 0.85 -19.17 -20.44
C PHE A 282 1.84 -18.70 -19.38
N ILE A 283 2.70 -17.74 -19.77
CA ILE A 283 3.62 -17.09 -18.85
C ILE A 283 3.44 -15.59 -18.86
N PHE A 284 3.72 -14.97 -17.71
CA PHE A 284 3.86 -13.54 -17.57
C PHE A 284 5.00 -13.22 -16.60
N ALA A 285 5.84 -12.28 -16.97
CA ALA A 285 6.95 -11.80 -16.17
C ALA A 285 6.96 -10.28 -16.14
N SER A 286 7.28 -9.72 -14.97
CA SER A 286 7.48 -8.28 -14.80
C SER A 286 8.73 -8.00 -13.98
N PHE A 287 9.45 -6.97 -14.41
CA PHE A 287 10.61 -6.43 -13.75
C PHE A 287 10.43 -4.92 -13.59
N GLU A 288 10.62 -4.41 -12.39
CA GLU A 288 10.68 -2.99 -12.15
C GLU A 288 11.77 -2.67 -11.13
N GLN A 289 12.52 -1.61 -11.40
CA GLN A 289 13.52 -1.10 -10.49
C GLN A 289 13.26 0.37 -10.18
N ARG A 290 13.21 0.68 -8.89
CA ARG A 290 13.07 2.02 -8.36
C ARG A 290 14.36 2.43 -7.66
N GLN A 291 14.98 3.50 -8.13
CA GLN A 291 16.14 4.12 -7.51
C GLN A 291 15.78 5.52 -7.04
N ARG A 292 16.02 5.79 -5.76
CA ARG A 292 15.72 7.07 -5.12
C ARG A 292 16.99 7.59 -4.46
N ARG A 293 17.34 8.85 -4.77
CA ARG A 293 18.39 9.64 -4.13
C ARG A 293 17.79 11.00 -3.80
N GLU A 294 17.24 11.12 -2.60
CA GLU A 294 16.54 12.34 -2.20
C GLU A 294 16.81 12.72 -0.75
N SER A 295 16.39 13.92 -0.39
CA SER A 295 16.56 14.49 0.93
C SER A 295 15.30 14.34 1.77
N GLY A 296 15.42 13.69 2.92
CA GLY A 296 14.45 13.81 4.01
C GLY A 296 14.73 15.07 4.83
N PHE A 297 13.70 15.71 5.37
CA PHE A 297 13.82 16.85 6.28
C PHE A 297 12.74 16.77 7.35
N PHE A 298 13.10 17.09 8.59
CA PHE A 298 12.14 17.27 9.68
C PHE A 298 11.78 18.75 9.80
N THR A 299 10.51 19.07 9.59
CA THR A 299 9.98 20.45 9.62
C THR A 299 9.39 20.83 10.97
N SER A 300 9.40 19.89 11.92
CA SER A 300 9.08 20.17 13.32
C SER A 300 9.94 21.34 13.80
N ASN A 301 9.28 22.45 14.17
CA ASN A 301 9.95 23.52 14.88
C ASN A 301 10.20 23.03 16.32
N VAL A 302 11.28 22.29 16.50
CA VAL A 302 11.57 21.62 17.78
C VAL A 302 11.84 22.62 18.91
N ALA A 303 12.07 23.90 18.58
CA ALA A 303 12.22 25.02 19.52
C ALA A 303 10.95 25.87 19.67
N GLN A 304 9.82 25.48 19.06
CA GLN A 304 8.57 26.24 19.13
C GLN A 304 8.14 26.44 20.58
N GLY A 305 7.96 27.70 20.98
CA GLY A 305 7.58 28.07 22.35
C GLY A 305 8.76 28.20 23.33
N LEU A 306 9.97 27.81 22.96
CA LEU A 306 11.20 27.98 23.76
C LEU A 306 11.93 29.29 23.42
N THR A 307 11.18 30.39 23.31
CA THR A 307 11.71 31.72 22.93
C THR A 307 12.03 32.60 24.15
N GLY A 308 11.75 32.12 25.36
CA GLY A 308 12.01 32.83 26.59
C GLY A 308 13.48 32.75 27.02
N SER A 309 13.89 33.76 27.80
CA SER A 309 15.18 33.81 28.46
C SER A 309 15.04 34.45 29.83
N VAL A 310 15.93 34.08 30.75
CA VAL A 310 16.06 34.73 32.06
C VAL A 310 17.52 35.03 32.34
N THR A 311 17.79 36.20 32.93
CA THR A 311 19.14 36.57 33.33
C THR A 311 19.23 36.51 34.85
N LEU A 312 20.09 35.63 35.34
CA LEU A 312 20.34 35.51 36.77
C LEU A 312 21.31 36.62 37.21
N PRO A 313 21.06 37.26 38.37
CA PRO A 313 21.98 38.23 38.93
C PRO A 313 23.31 37.57 39.36
N PRO A 314 24.39 38.35 39.55
CA PRO A 314 25.67 37.82 40.03
C PRO A 314 25.50 37.06 41.34
N LEU A 315 25.94 35.79 41.37
CA LEU A 315 25.76 34.90 42.52
C LEU A 315 26.83 35.11 43.60
N ALA A 316 27.99 35.65 43.22
CA ALA A 316 29.09 36.04 44.11
C ALA A 316 30.09 36.93 43.36
N ALA A 317 31.00 37.58 44.08
CA ALA A 317 32.11 38.33 43.47
C ALA A 317 32.94 37.40 42.57
N GLY A 318 33.16 37.81 41.31
CA GLY A 318 33.88 37.02 40.30
C GLY A 318 33.00 36.14 39.41
N PHE A 319 31.69 36.04 39.66
CA PHE A 319 30.75 35.32 38.81
C PHE A 319 29.80 36.30 38.10
N PRO A 320 29.95 36.52 36.79
CA PRO A 320 29.10 37.45 36.06
C PRO A 320 27.65 36.95 35.98
N SER A 321 26.72 37.86 35.71
CA SER A 321 25.33 37.52 35.41
C SER A 321 25.25 36.52 34.26
N GLN A 322 24.43 35.48 34.39
CA GLN A 322 24.27 34.44 33.38
C GLN A 322 22.89 34.55 32.72
N THR A 323 22.86 34.69 31.39
CA THR A 323 21.62 34.63 30.62
C THR A 323 21.34 33.22 30.16
N LEU A 324 20.26 32.65 30.65
CA LEU A 324 19.75 31.33 30.31
C LEU A 324 18.68 31.48 29.22
N ARG A 325 18.80 30.72 28.13
CA ARG A 325 17.93 30.77 26.94
C ARG A 325 17.19 29.43 26.75
N ASN A 326 16.31 29.35 25.76
CA ASN A 326 15.58 28.12 25.39
C ASN A 326 14.63 27.59 26.48
N ILE A 327 13.91 28.50 27.14
CA ILE A 327 12.81 28.20 28.09
C ILE A 327 11.50 28.79 27.56
N THR A 328 10.36 28.36 28.09
CA THR A 328 9.07 28.97 27.69
C THR A 328 8.88 30.36 28.30
N LEU A 329 8.03 31.18 27.69
CA LEU A 329 7.68 32.50 28.24
C LEU A 329 7.05 32.40 29.65
N ALA A 330 6.22 31.37 29.88
CA ALA A 330 5.64 31.11 31.19
C ALA A 330 6.70 30.73 32.23
N GLN A 331 7.69 29.91 31.85
CA GLN A 331 8.82 29.58 32.72
C GLN A 331 9.66 30.82 33.04
N ALA A 332 9.95 31.66 32.04
CA ALA A 332 10.69 32.90 32.25
C ALA A 332 9.94 33.85 33.22
N ALA A 333 8.62 34.01 33.05
CA ALA A 333 7.78 34.81 33.95
C ALA A 333 7.76 34.24 35.38
N TYR A 334 7.62 32.91 35.52
CA TYR A 334 7.66 32.24 36.82
C TYR A 334 9.00 32.45 37.53
N ILE A 335 10.12 32.27 36.82
CA ILE A 335 11.46 32.48 37.38
C ILE A 335 11.63 33.94 37.82
N ASN A 336 11.28 34.91 36.96
CA ASN A 336 11.39 36.32 37.29
C ASN A 336 10.53 36.70 38.52
N GLY A 337 9.35 36.09 38.67
CA GLY A 337 8.51 36.26 39.86
C GLY A 337 9.19 35.77 41.14
N LEU A 338 9.89 34.63 41.09
CA LEU A 338 10.64 34.10 42.22
C LEU A 338 11.91 34.91 42.53
N LEU A 339 12.58 35.46 41.51
CA LEU A 339 13.78 36.29 41.66
C LEU A 339 13.48 37.67 42.27
N ALA A 340 12.24 38.16 42.13
CA ALA A 340 11.82 39.45 42.68
C ALA A 340 11.75 39.47 44.21
N ASN A 341 11.74 38.30 44.87
CA ASN A 341 11.71 38.18 46.33
C ASN A 341 12.96 37.41 46.80
N SER A 342 13.76 38.05 47.67
CA SER A 342 15.03 37.51 48.16
C SER A 342 14.88 36.17 48.92
N ALA A 343 13.73 35.91 49.56
CA ALA A 343 13.46 34.65 50.24
C ALA A 343 13.22 33.48 49.26
N THR A 344 12.67 33.76 48.07
CA THR A 344 12.37 32.76 47.03
C THR A 344 13.38 32.73 45.89
N ALA A 345 14.28 33.71 45.83
CA ALA A 345 15.30 33.81 44.79
C ALA A 345 16.16 32.54 44.64
N PRO A 346 16.57 31.83 45.71
CA PRO A 346 17.30 30.56 45.58
C PRO A 346 16.51 29.48 44.83
N LEU A 347 15.19 29.41 45.03
CA LEU A 347 14.31 28.47 44.32
C LEU A 347 14.16 28.86 42.84
N GLY A 348 14.05 30.17 42.56
CA GLY A 348 14.03 30.70 41.20
C GLY A 348 15.31 30.36 40.43
N ILE A 349 16.48 30.51 41.05
CA ILE A 349 17.78 30.15 40.48
C ILE A 349 17.86 28.65 40.19
N ALA A 350 17.49 27.79 41.16
CA ALA A 350 17.51 26.33 40.98
C ALA A 350 16.58 25.87 39.84
N TYR A 351 15.37 26.44 39.76
CA TYR A 351 14.42 26.14 38.69
C TYR A 351 14.92 26.65 37.33
N ALA A 352 15.52 27.85 37.27
CA ALA A 352 16.09 28.40 36.05
C ALA A 352 17.18 27.50 35.47
N TYR A 353 18.05 26.98 36.33
CA TYR A 353 19.07 26.00 35.97
C TYR A 353 18.47 24.70 35.45
N LEU A 354 17.48 24.12 36.15
CA LEU A 354 16.81 22.90 35.70
C LEU A 354 16.13 23.08 34.33
N ALA A 355 15.34 24.15 34.16
CA ALA A 355 14.56 24.40 32.96
C ALA A 355 15.45 24.71 31.74
N SER A 356 16.46 25.56 31.92
CA SER A 356 17.41 25.94 30.86
C SER A 356 18.34 24.78 30.49
N GLY A 357 18.81 24.01 31.48
CA GLY A 357 19.68 22.85 31.26
C GLY A 357 19.01 21.81 30.37
N GLY A 358 17.75 21.47 30.64
CA GLY A 358 16.97 20.53 29.83
C GLY A 358 16.71 21.04 28.41
N GLY A 359 16.22 22.28 28.27
CA GLY A 359 15.89 22.89 26.96
C GLY A 359 17.11 23.06 26.05
N ASN A 360 18.21 23.60 26.58
CA ASN A 360 19.46 23.74 25.82
C ASN A 360 20.06 22.39 25.45
N THR A 361 20.16 21.46 26.40
CA THR A 361 20.77 20.15 26.13
C THR A 361 19.97 19.41 25.05
N ALA A 362 18.64 19.43 25.10
CA ALA A 362 17.80 18.80 24.09
C ALA A 362 17.96 19.46 22.70
N LEU A 363 17.99 20.80 22.62
CA LEU A 363 18.05 21.52 21.35
C LEU A 363 19.44 21.56 20.72
N THR A 364 20.43 22.02 21.48
CA THR A 364 21.78 22.33 20.99
C THR A 364 22.80 21.26 21.38
N GLY A 365 22.44 20.35 22.28
CA GLY A 365 23.35 19.36 22.82
C GLY A 365 24.27 19.90 23.89
N PHE A 366 24.13 21.16 24.28
CA PHE A 366 24.98 21.85 25.25
C PHE A 366 24.21 22.17 26.52
N ASN A 367 24.81 21.90 27.69
CA ASN A 367 24.26 22.30 28.98
C ASN A 367 25.01 23.55 29.49
N PRO A 368 24.35 24.71 29.62
CA PRO A 368 25.00 25.94 30.06
C PRO A 368 25.53 25.89 31.50
N LEU A 369 25.20 24.85 32.26
CA LEU A 369 25.61 24.67 33.66
C LEU A 369 26.91 23.87 33.82
N LEU A 370 27.41 23.28 32.74
CA LEU A 370 28.66 22.54 32.72
C LEU A 370 29.73 23.45 32.13
N ALA A 371 30.88 23.56 32.81
CA ALA A 371 31.97 24.40 32.39
C ALA A 371 32.34 24.12 30.92
N THR A 372 32.42 25.19 30.12
CA THR A 372 32.78 25.16 28.70
C THR A 372 34.07 24.36 28.48
N GLY A 373 33.99 23.24 27.74
CA GLY A 373 35.11 22.78 26.93
C GLY A 373 35.88 21.51 27.32
N ALA A 374 35.37 20.59 28.14
CA ALA A 374 35.99 19.25 28.23
C ALA A 374 35.28 18.27 27.26
N PRO A 375 35.82 18.00 26.05
CA PRO A 375 35.30 16.92 25.21
C PRO A 375 35.45 15.59 25.96
N PHE A 376 34.46 14.71 25.84
CA PHE A 376 34.62 13.33 26.31
C PHE A 376 35.80 12.69 25.58
N THR A 377 36.77 12.18 26.34
CA THR A 377 37.84 11.34 25.79
C THR A 377 37.21 10.07 25.20
N PRO A 378 37.49 9.70 23.94
CA PRO A 378 37.01 8.44 23.37
C PRO A 378 37.33 7.27 24.32
N GLY A 379 36.30 6.52 24.75
CA GLY A 379 36.45 5.37 25.65
C GLY A 379 35.98 5.59 27.11
N THR A 380 35.49 6.77 27.49
CA THR A 380 34.92 6.97 28.84
C THR A 380 33.59 6.24 29.04
N VAL A 381 33.50 5.47 30.13
CA VAL A 381 32.30 4.75 30.55
C VAL A 381 31.33 5.71 31.25
N ILE A 382 30.11 5.85 30.73
CA ILE A 382 29.04 6.68 31.33
C ILE A 382 28.21 5.79 32.29
N GLY A 383 28.05 6.25 33.54
CA GLY A 383 27.34 5.52 34.62
C GLY A 383 25.83 5.38 34.43
N SER A 384 25.16 4.70 35.38
CA SER A 384 23.74 4.29 35.31
C SER A 384 22.70 5.42 35.39
N ARG A 385 23.12 6.67 35.63
CA ARG A 385 22.25 7.84 35.68
C ARG A 385 22.59 8.77 34.53
N PHE A 386 21.69 8.82 33.56
CA PHE A 386 21.80 9.55 32.30
C PHE A 386 21.70 11.08 32.53
N PHE A 387 22.75 11.70 33.07
CA PHE A 387 22.90 13.16 33.06
C PHE A 387 23.84 13.52 31.92
N LEU A 388 23.25 13.88 30.77
CA LEU A 388 23.96 14.35 29.57
C LEU A 388 24.92 15.48 29.96
N SER A 389 26.24 15.25 29.81
CA SER A 389 27.23 16.31 30.06
C SER A 389 27.35 17.33 28.90
N GLY A 390 26.34 17.42 28.04
CA GLY A 390 26.24 18.52 27.10
C GLY A 390 27.31 18.53 25.99
N ALA A 391 27.83 17.37 25.59
CA ALA A 391 28.68 17.26 24.39
C ALA A 391 28.13 16.18 23.43
N PRO A 392 28.15 16.42 22.09
CA PRO A 392 27.81 15.38 21.12
C PRO A 392 28.76 14.19 21.27
N LEU A 393 28.20 13.01 21.52
CA LEU A 393 28.97 11.79 21.64
C LEU A 393 29.46 11.34 20.25
N PRO A 394 30.75 11.01 20.07
CA PRO A 394 31.24 10.33 18.88
C PRO A 394 30.39 9.10 18.57
N LEU A 395 30.25 8.76 17.28
CA LEU A 395 29.50 7.58 16.81
C LEU A 395 29.97 6.24 17.42
N SER A 396 31.14 6.24 18.06
CA SER A 396 31.76 5.09 18.72
C SER A 396 31.57 5.03 20.24
N THR A 397 30.80 5.95 20.85
CA THR A 397 30.63 5.95 22.31
C THR A 397 29.66 4.86 22.77
N ALA A 398 30.11 4.02 23.70
CA ALA A 398 29.33 2.93 24.28
C ALA A 398 29.21 3.05 25.82
N ASN A 399 28.17 2.46 26.40
CA ASN A 399 28.03 2.32 27.86
C ASN A 399 28.95 1.22 28.42
N SER A 400 28.92 1.00 29.74
CA SER A 400 29.69 -0.06 30.43
C SER A 400 29.40 -1.49 29.94
N GLN A 401 28.35 -1.67 29.15
CA GLN A 401 27.93 -2.94 28.56
C GLN A 401 28.25 -3.02 27.05
N GLY A 402 29.01 -2.06 26.50
CA GLY A 402 29.37 -2.02 25.08
C GLY A 402 28.25 -1.57 24.14
N GLN A 403 27.12 -1.07 24.68
CA GLN A 403 26.00 -0.60 23.86
C GLN A 403 26.22 0.85 23.43
N LEU A 404 26.09 1.13 22.14
CA LEU A 404 26.26 2.48 21.60
C LEU A 404 25.24 3.47 22.22
N ILE A 405 25.72 4.60 22.72
CA ILE A 405 24.92 5.67 23.29
C ILE A 405 24.68 6.73 22.21
N ALA A 406 23.50 6.74 21.61
CA ALA A 406 23.14 7.70 20.56
C ALA A 406 22.32 8.87 21.12
N PHE A 407 22.98 9.97 21.51
CA PHE A 407 22.31 11.25 21.71
C PHE A 407 22.64 12.19 20.55
N ARG A 408 21.62 12.77 19.91
CA ARG A 408 21.74 13.79 18.86
C ARG A 408 20.91 15.02 19.24
N PRO A 409 21.46 16.24 19.18
CA PRO A 409 20.70 17.46 19.43
C PRO A 409 19.52 17.59 18.46
N LEU A 410 18.36 18.05 18.95
CA LEU A 410 17.16 18.18 18.12
C LEU A 410 17.34 19.20 16.96
N GLN A 411 18.15 20.25 17.14
CA GLN A 411 18.50 21.15 16.04
C GLN A 411 19.34 20.45 14.95
N SER A 412 20.16 19.47 15.32
CA SER A 412 20.89 18.67 14.32
C SER A 412 19.97 17.76 13.50
N LEU A 413 18.75 17.48 13.99
CA LEU A 413 17.72 16.74 13.26
C LEU A 413 16.97 17.60 12.23
N GLN A 414 17.12 18.93 12.26
CA GLN A 414 16.57 19.82 11.22
C GLN A 414 17.41 19.83 9.93
N THR A 415 18.42 18.96 9.85
CA THR A 415 19.28 18.85 8.67
C THR A 415 18.65 18.00 7.58
N VAL A 416 19.12 18.22 6.35
CA VAL A 416 18.77 17.39 5.20
C VAL A 416 19.52 16.07 5.32
N PHE A 417 18.78 14.97 5.45
CA PHE A 417 19.37 13.63 5.46
C PHE A 417 19.26 13.00 4.07
N PRO A 418 20.37 12.51 3.48
CA PRO A 418 20.31 11.79 2.22
C PRO A 418 19.64 10.43 2.44
N VAL A 419 18.59 10.17 1.67
CA VAL A 419 17.94 8.88 1.53
C VAL A 419 18.32 8.32 0.17
N THR A 420 19.11 7.26 0.19
CA THR A 420 19.39 6.45 -1.01
C THR A 420 18.74 5.10 -0.83
N ASP A 421 17.86 4.75 -1.76
CA ASP A 421 17.14 3.47 -1.77
C ASP A 421 17.14 2.90 -3.20
N LYS A 422 17.30 1.59 -3.28
CA LYS A 422 17.12 0.80 -4.50
C LYS A 422 16.17 -0.33 -4.15
N THR A 423 14.99 -0.30 -4.76
CA THR A 423 13.99 -1.35 -4.64
C THR A 423 13.82 -2.04 -5.99
N THR A 424 13.75 -3.36 -5.97
CA THR A 424 13.47 -4.17 -7.17
C THR A 424 12.18 -4.95 -6.93
N PHE A 425 11.29 -4.89 -7.90
CA PHE A 425 10.05 -5.65 -7.95
C PHE A 425 10.16 -6.66 -9.08
N ASN A 426 10.04 -7.94 -8.74
CA ASN A 426 10.03 -9.02 -9.71
C ASN A 426 8.76 -9.83 -9.47
N SER A 427 8.02 -10.11 -10.53
CA SER A 427 6.90 -11.04 -10.48
C SER A 427 6.96 -11.97 -11.68
N PHE A 428 6.67 -13.24 -11.43
CA PHE A 428 6.58 -14.29 -12.43
C PHE A 428 5.31 -15.09 -12.18
N ARG A 429 4.56 -15.35 -13.25
CA ARG A 429 3.32 -16.11 -13.23
C ARG A 429 3.35 -17.15 -14.34
N LEU A 430 2.90 -18.35 -14.00
CA LEU A 430 2.72 -19.48 -14.91
C LEU A 430 1.30 -20.00 -14.74
N ASP A 431 0.51 -19.91 -15.79
CA ASP A 431 -0.85 -20.42 -15.82
C ASP A 431 -0.90 -21.66 -16.72
N HIS A 432 -1.40 -22.77 -16.19
CA HIS A 432 -1.50 -24.04 -16.92
C HIS A 432 -2.89 -24.64 -16.81
N LEU A 433 -3.48 -25.00 -17.95
CA LEU A 433 -4.75 -25.69 -18.02
C LEU A 433 -4.56 -27.20 -17.79
N ILE A 434 -5.00 -27.67 -16.64
CA ILE A 434 -5.05 -29.11 -16.34
C ILE A 434 -6.25 -29.71 -17.07
N THR A 435 -6.00 -30.55 -18.07
CA THR A 435 -7.06 -31.28 -18.78
C THR A 435 -7.67 -32.37 -17.90
N LYS A 436 -8.85 -32.90 -18.27
CA LYS A 436 -9.53 -34.02 -17.58
C LYS A 436 -8.66 -35.29 -17.41
N LYS A 437 -7.54 -35.41 -18.15
CA LYS A 437 -6.58 -36.50 -18.01
C LYS A 437 -5.46 -36.23 -17.00
N HIS A 438 -5.43 -35.06 -16.35
CA HIS A 438 -4.40 -34.63 -15.39
C HIS A 438 -2.96 -34.77 -15.91
N GLN A 439 -2.74 -34.71 -17.22
CA GLN A 439 -1.42 -34.86 -17.83
C GLN A 439 -0.74 -33.49 -18.01
N LEU A 440 0.48 -33.37 -17.46
CA LEU A 440 1.40 -32.23 -17.63
C LEU A 440 2.23 -32.32 -18.94
N SER A 441 2.00 -33.35 -19.77
CA SER A 441 2.79 -33.63 -20.97
C SER A 441 2.50 -32.69 -22.14
#